data_AF-Q1NFP6-F1
#
_entry.id   AF-Q1NFP6-F1
#
_cell.length_a   1.000
_cell.length_b   1.000
_cell.length_c   1.000
_cell.angle_alpha   90.00
_cell.angle_beta   90.00
_cell.angle_gamma   90.00
#
_symmetry.space_group_name_H-M   'P 1'
#
loop_
_entity.id
_entity.type
_entity.pdbx_description
1 polymer ?
#
loop_
_entity_poly.entity_id
_entity_poly.type
_entity_poly.pdbx_seq_one_letter_code
_entity_poly.pdbx_strand_id
1 'polypeptide(L)'
;MQPGADPAVALPQLLREAAHIYAADPQMAGCLVLEGARSADPDAACRARTWLDLGRGRIRDFIACTHPQKADVVADYVAAVMSGMSADARAGHPPERLAAVADMAALAIRAMLEPTPA
;
A
#
# COMPACT_ATOMS: atom_id res chain seq x y z
N MET A 1 -5.32 8.19 -6.78
CA MET A 1 -4.81 7.76 -8.10
C MET A 1 -5.67 8.44 -9.15
N GLN A 2 -5.10 9.40 -9.88
CA GLN A 2 -5.83 10.13 -10.93
C GLN A 2 -5.73 9.33 -12.25
N PRO A 3 -6.80 9.27 -13.07
CA PRO A 3 -6.74 8.65 -14.40
C PRO A 3 -5.64 9.30 -15.24
N GLY A 4 -4.78 8.48 -15.86
CA GLY A 4 -3.67 8.94 -16.70
C GLY A 4 -2.37 9.30 -15.96
N ALA A 5 -2.33 9.23 -14.63
CA ALA A 5 -1.08 9.34 -13.89
C ALA A 5 -0.20 8.09 -14.09
N ASP A 6 1.12 8.27 -14.15
CA ASP A 6 2.08 7.18 -14.24
C ASP A 6 2.11 6.36 -12.93
N PRO A 7 1.82 5.04 -12.97
CA PRO A 7 1.89 4.19 -11.78
C PRO A 7 3.27 4.17 -11.11
N ALA A 8 4.36 4.33 -11.85
CA ALA A 8 5.72 4.40 -11.30
C ALA A 8 5.97 5.67 -10.46
N VAL A 9 5.11 6.69 -10.58
CA VAL A 9 5.14 7.92 -9.77
C VAL A 9 4.07 7.89 -8.68
N ALA A 10 2.85 7.50 -9.04
CA ALA A 10 1.70 7.55 -8.14
C ALA A 10 1.78 6.53 -6.99
N LEU A 11 2.31 5.33 -7.21
CA LEU A 11 2.42 4.31 -6.17
C LEU A 11 3.47 4.65 -5.11
N PRO A 12 4.68 5.15 -5.46
CA PRO A 12 5.59 5.71 -4.46
C PRO A 12 4.97 6.81 -3.59
N GLN A 13 4.19 7.72 -4.19
CA GLN A 13 3.50 8.77 -3.44
C GLN A 13 2.47 8.18 -2.48
N LEU A 14 1.70 7.18 -2.93
CA LEU A 14 0.76 6.44 -2.08
C LEU A 14 1.46 5.80 -0.87
N LEU A 15 2.62 5.17 -1.07
CA LEU A 15 3.36 4.54 0.03
C LEU A 15 3.87 5.55 1.05
N ARG A 16 4.40 6.70 0.60
CA ARG A 16 4.83 7.77 1.50
C ARG A 16 3.67 8.38 2.29
N GLU A 17 2.55 8.62 1.62
CA GLU A 17 1.34 9.12 2.27
C GLU A 17 0.84 8.12 3.31
N ALA A 18 0.81 6.83 2.98
CA ALA A 18 0.43 5.77 3.92
C ALA A 18 1.38 5.72 5.14
N ALA A 19 2.69 5.78 4.94
CA ALA A 19 3.67 5.83 6.02
C ALA A 19 3.43 7.03 6.95
N HIS A 20 3.16 8.21 6.39
CA HIS A 20 2.85 9.40 7.16
C HIS A 20 1.56 9.23 7.98
N ILE A 21 0.45 8.84 7.32
CA ILE A 21 -0.85 8.65 7.97
C ILE A 21 -0.77 7.61 9.09
N TYR A 22 -0.11 6.48 8.85
CA TYR A 22 -0.02 5.39 9.83
C TYR A 22 0.76 5.79 11.08
N ALA A 23 1.70 6.73 10.97
CA ALA A 23 2.52 7.18 12.09
C ALA A 23 2.06 8.52 12.69
N ALA A 24 1.01 9.14 12.13
CA ALA A 24 0.61 10.51 12.47
C ALA A 24 0.09 10.64 13.91
N ASP A 25 -0.61 9.61 14.42
CA ASP A 25 -1.11 9.58 15.78
C ASP A 25 -0.68 8.28 16.48
N PRO A 26 0.18 8.34 17.50
CA PRO A 26 0.58 7.17 18.28
C PRO A 26 -0.58 6.42 18.94
N GLN A 27 -1.70 7.09 19.24
CA GLN A 27 -2.89 6.47 19.84
C GLN A 27 -3.77 5.75 18.81
N MET A 28 -3.61 6.08 17.52
CA MET A 28 -4.37 5.51 16.40
C MET A 28 -3.45 4.97 15.30
N ALA A 29 -2.30 4.43 15.69
CA ALA A 29 -1.25 4.03 14.77
C ALA A 29 -1.67 2.89 13.83
N GLY A 30 -1.24 2.98 12.57
CA GLY A 30 -1.52 2.02 11.52
C GLY A 30 -2.84 2.24 10.79
N CYS A 31 -3.21 1.29 9.93
CA CYS A 31 -4.45 1.34 9.17
C CYS A 31 -5.61 0.69 9.93
N LEU A 32 -6.70 1.44 10.13
CA LEU A 32 -7.94 0.93 10.72
C LEU A 32 -8.50 -0.29 9.98
N VAL A 33 -8.40 -0.33 8.65
CA VAL A 33 -8.89 -1.46 7.85
C VAL A 33 -8.05 -2.72 8.12
N LEU A 34 -6.72 -2.59 8.19
CA LEU A 34 -5.85 -3.72 8.49
C LEU A 34 -5.97 -4.21 9.93
N GLU A 35 -6.32 -3.33 10.86
CA GLU A 35 -6.70 -3.72 12.23
C GLU A 35 -8.05 -4.42 12.25
N GLY A 36 -9.06 -3.84 11.61
CA GLY A 36 -10.41 -4.40 11.53
C GLY A 36 -10.43 -5.81 10.96
N ALA A 37 -9.56 -6.12 9.99
CA ALA A 37 -9.46 -7.46 9.38
C ALA A 37 -9.01 -8.57 10.36
N ARG A 38 -8.44 -8.19 11.52
CA ARG A 38 -8.03 -9.06 12.64
C ARG A 38 -8.99 -8.98 13.84
N SER A 39 -10.10 -8.25 13.72
CA SER A 39 -11.09 -8.13 14.80
C SER A 39 -11.66 -9.48 15.19
N ALA A 40 -11.98 -9.63 16.48
CA ALA A 40 -12.72 -10.77 17.00
C ALA A 40 -14.21 -10.75 16.59
N ASP A 41 -14.73 -9.59 16.18
CA ASP A 41 -16.05 -9.46 15.57
C ASP A 41 -16.00 -9.96 14.10
N PRO A 42 -16.67 -11.06 13.76
CA PRO A 42 -16.63 -11.64 12.42
C PRO A 42 -17.15 -10.71 11.33
N ASP A 43 -18.16 -9.89 11.62
CA ASP A 43 -18.75 -8.99 10.64
C ASP A 43 -17.83 -7.80 10.38
N ALA A 44 -17.22 -7.26 11.44
CA ALA A 44 -16.21 -6.21 11.31
C ALA A 44 -14.99 -6.72 10.51
N ALA A 45 -14.51 -7.92 10.83
CA ALA A 45 -13.40 -8.55 10.12
C ALA A 45 -13.72 -8.82 8.64
N CYS A 46 -14.92 -9.32 8.34
CA CYS A 46 -15.38 -9.55 6.99
C CYS A 46 -15.40 -8.24 6.17
N ARG A 47 -16.06 -7.20 6.69
CA ARG A 47 -16.14 -5.89 6.03
C ARG A 47 -14.75 -5.28 5.78
N ALA A 48 -13.86 -5.37 6.75
CA ALA A 48 -12.51 -4.88 6.62
C ALA A 48 -11.71 -5.63 5.54
N ARG A 49 -11.83 -6.97 5.48
CA ARG A 49 -11.19 -7.78 4.42
C ARG A 49 -11.72 -7.41 3.04
N THR A 50 -13.03 -7.22 2.89
CA THR A 50 -13.60 -6.73 1.63
C THR A 50 -13.01 -5.38 1.21
N TRP A 51 -12.80 -4.46 2.16
CA TRP A 51 -12.15 -3.19 1.86
C TRP A 51 -10.68 -3.35 1.43
N LEU A 52 -9.93 -4.28 2.02
CA LEU A 52 -8.56 -4.60 1.58
C LEU A 52 -8.56 -5.15 0.15
N ASP A 53 -9.45 -6.09 -0.15
CA ASP A 53 -9.57 -6.69 -1.49
C ASP A 53 -9.95 -5.64 -2.54
N LEU A 54 -10.90 -4.76 -2.23
CA LEU A 54 -11.28 -3.63 -3.09
C LEU A 54 -10.14 -2.63 -3.27
N GLY A 55 -9.38 -2.34 -2.22
CA GLY A 55 -8.21 -1.46 -2.26
C GLY A 55 -7.11 -2.01 -3.17
N ARG A 56 -6.77 -3.29 -2.99
CA ARG A 56 -5.82 -4.02 -3.85
C ARG A 56 -6.30 -4.08 -5.30
N GLY A 57 -7.59 -4.36 -5.52
CA GLY A 57 -8.21 -4.36 -6.85
C GLY A 57 -8.07 -3.01 -7.56
N ARG A 58 -8.34 -1.90 -6.87
CA ARG A 58 -8.17 -0.55 -7.43
C ARG A 58 -6.73 -0.24 -7.84
N ILE A 59 -5.75 -0.66 -7.04
CA ILE A 59 -4.33 -0.48 -7.37
C ILE A 59 -3.98 -1.31 -8.61
N ARG A 60 -4.43 -2.57 -8.66
CA ARG A 60 -4.22 -3.47 -9.79
C ARG A 60 -4.82 -2.92 -11.08
N ASP A 61 -6.07 -2.47 -11.05
CA ASP A 61 -6.75 -1.92 -12.23
C ASP A 61 -6.06 -0.63 -12.72
N PHE A 62 -5.58 0.21 -11.80
CA PHE A 62 -4.80 1.41 -12.13
C PHE A 62 -3.48 1.07 -12.82
N ILE A 63 -2.74 0.06 -12.34
CA ILE A 63 -1.50 -0.39 -13.00
C ILE A 63 -1.79 -1.02 -14.36
N ALA A 64 -2.87 -1.80 -14.46
CA ALA A 64 -3.22 -2.53 -15.67
C ALA A 64 -3.49 -1.64 -16.89
N CYS A 65 -3.83 -0.36 -16.68
CA CYS A 65 -3.97 0.63 -17.75
C CYS A 65 -2.69 0.81 -18.59
N THR A 66 -1.51 0.59 -18.01
CA THR A 66 -0.22 0.78 -18.68
C THR A 66 0.67 -0.47 -18.62
N HIS A 67 0.53 -1.30 -17.59
CA HIS A 67 1.37 -2.46 -17.32
C HIS A 67 0.53 -3.71 -16.96
N PRO A 68 -0.36 -4.20 -17.85
CA PRO A 68 -1.31 -5.26 -17.54
C PRO A 68 -0.64 -6.56 -17.05
N GLN A 69 0.52 -6.90 -17.61
CA GLN A 69 1.27 -8.12 -17.26
C GLN A 69 1.91 -8.07 -15.86
N LYS A 70 2.12 -6.85 -15.32
CA LYS A 70 2.78 -6.61 -14.03
C LYS A 70 1.78 -6.20 -12.94
N ALA A 71 0.53 -5.94 -13.31
CA ALA A 71 -0.48 -5.33 -12.46
C ALA A 71 -0.75 -6.13 -11.18
N ASP A 72 -0.90 -7.45 -11.29
CA ASP A 72 -1.21 -8.30 -10.14
C ASP A 72 -0.04 -8.35 -9.14
N VAL A 73 1.18 -8.67 -9.59
CA VAL A 73 2.35 -8.78 -8.70
C VAL A 73 2.72 -7.46 -8.03
N VAL A 74 2.62 -6.33 -8.76
CA VAL A 74 2.92 -5.02 -8.19
C VAL A 74 1.85 -4.58 -7.20
N ALA A 75 0.56 -4.87 -7.47
CA ALA A 75 -0.51 -4.58 -6.52
C ALA A 75 -0.36 -5.40 -5.22
N ASP A 76 0.01 -6.68 -5.33
CA ASP A 76 0.26 -7.54 -4.17
C ASP A 76 1.46 -7.02 -3.35
N TYR A 77 2.52 -6.59 -4.02
CA TYR A 77 3.68 -5.97 -3.37
C TYR A 77 3.29 -4.70 -2.61
N VAL A 78 2.54 -3.78 -3.24
CA VAL A 78 2.09 -2.54 -2.60
C VAL A 78 1.22 -2.86 -1.37
N ALA A 79 0.28 -3.80 -1.49
CA ALA A 79 -0.57 -4.23 -0.37
C ALA A 79 0.23 -4.84 0.78
N ALA A 80 1.26 -5.64 0.48
CA ALA A 80 2.15 -6.22 1.48
C ALA A 80 2.97 -5.15 2.22
N VAL A 81 3.55 -4.18 1.48
CA VAL A 81 4.32 -3.07 2.07
C VAL A 81 3.43 -2.20 2.96
N MET A 82 2.22 -1.84 2.51
CA MET A 82 1.27 -1.10 3.33
C MET A 82 0.88 -1.87 4.60
N SER A 83 0.71 -3.19 4.49
CA SER A 83 0.43 -4.06 5.64
C SER A 83 1.58 -4.09 6.66
N GLY A 84 2.82 -4.20 6.18
CA GLY A 84 4.03 -4.16 7.00
C GLY A 84 4.20 -2.83 7.71
N MET A 85 4.13 -1.71 6.98
CA MET A 85 4.24 -0.37 7.59
C MET A 85 3.14 -0.11 8.63
N SER A 86 1.91 -0.56 8.35
CA SER A 86 0.80 -0.49 9.29
C SER A 86 1.06 -1.30 10.58
N ALA A 87 1.72 -2.45 10.47
CA ALA A 87 2.13 -3.24 11.64
C ALA A 87 3.28 -2.59 12.40
N ASP A 88 4.28 -2.07 11.69
CA ASP A 88 5.41 -1.34 12.29
C ASP A 88 4.93 -0.10 13.06
N ALA A 89 3.99 0.67 12.51
CA ALA A 89 3.37 1.80 13.22
C ALA A 89 2.75 1.36 14.55
N ARG A 90 1.96 0.28 14.55
CA ARG A 90 1.36 -0.27 15.78
C ARG A 90 2.39 -0.80 16.78
N ALA A 91 3.53 -1.29 16.30
CA ALA A 91 4.64 -1.69 17.15
C ALA A 91 5.39 -0.49 17.76
N GLY A 92 5.00 0.75 17.45
CA GLY A 92 5.62 1.97 17.95
C GLY A 92 6.91 2.34 17.21
N HIS A 93 7.13 1.82 16.01
CA HIS A 93 8.25 2.25 15.19
C HIS A 93 8.08 3.72 14.78
N PRO A 94 9.19 4.48 14.73
CA PRO A 94 9.08 5.92 14.52
C PRO A 94 8.80 6.24 13.05
N PRO A 95 8.15 7.39 12.75
CA PRO A 95 7.70 7.74 11.40
C PRO A 95 8.80 7.68 10.33
N GLU A 96 10.03 8.07 10.67
CA GLU A 96 11.18 8.06 9.77
C GLU A 96 11.54 6.64 9.30
N ARG A 97 11.30 5.63 10.13
CA ARG A 97 11.54 4.23 9.76
C ARG A 97 10.52 3.77 8.72
N LEU A 98 9.26 4.15 8.87
CA LEU A 98 8.21 3.82 7.90
C LEU A 98 8.44 4.57 6.58
N ALA A 99 8.85 5.83 6.64
CA ALA A 99 9.23 6.60 5.46
C ALA A 99 10.40 5.94 4.71
N ALA A 100 11.42 5.46 5.42
CA ALA A 100 12.55 4.75 4.80
C ALA A 100 12.11 3.43 4.13
N VAL A 101 11.16 2.69 4.73
CA VAL A 101 10.57 1.49 4.11
C VAL A 101 9.79 1.85 2.85
N ALA A 102 8.97 2.90 2.89
CA ALA A 102 8.24 3.39 1.71
C ALA A 102 9.20 3.81 0.57
N ASP A 103 10.30 4.48 0.92
CA ASP A 103 11.33 4.90 -0.03
C ASP A 103 12.07 3.73 -0.67
N MET A 104 12.43 2.72 0.13
CA MET A 104 13.02 1.49 -0.40
C MET A 104 12.04 0.77 -1.35
N ALA A 105 10.78 0.66 -0.96
CA ALA A 105 9.76 0.00 -1.77
C ALA A 105 9.48 0.75 -3.08
N ALA A 106 9.58 2.08 -3.07
CA ALA A 106 9.46 2.89 -4.28
C ALA A 106 10.51 2.54 -5.34
N LEU A 107 11.73 2.16 -4.94
CA LEU A 107 12.78 1.73 -5.87
C LEU A 107 12.36 0.44 -6.60
N ALA A 108 11.86 -0.54 -5.86
CA ALA A 108 11.39 -1.80 -6.44
C ALA A 108 10.20 -1.59 -7.39
N ILE A 109 9.25 -0.72 -7.02
CA ILE A 109 8.11 -0.39 -7.89
C ILE A 109 8.57 0.25 -9.19
N ARG A 110 9.47 1.24 -9.12
CA ARG A 110 9.99 1.91 -10.32
C ARG A 110 10.72 0.93 -11.22
N ALA A 111 11.63 0.13 -10.68
CA ALA A 111 12.36 -0.89 -11.45
C ALA A 111 11.41 -1.91 -12.09
N MET A 112 10.38 -2.36 -11.35
CA MET A 112 9.40 -3.29 -11.90
C MET A 112 8.56 -2.66 -13.00
N LEU A 113 8.25 -1.36 -12.92
CA LEU A 113 7.41 -0.66 -13.89
C LEU A 113 8.21 0.08 -14.97
N GLU A 114 9.54 -0.09 -15.02
CA GLU A 114 10.34 0.45 -16.11
C GLU A 114 9.86 -0.14 -17.45
N PRO A 115 9.81 0.67 -18.53
CA PRO A 115 9.55 0.17 -19.86
C PRO A 115 10.64 -0.83 -20.22
N THR A 116 10.26 -2.04 -20.63
CA THR A 116 11.23 -2.99 -21.16
C THR A 116 11.88 -2.34 -22.40
N PRO A 117 13.22 -2.26 -22.48
CA PRO A 117 13.86 -1.78 -23.69
C PRO A 117 13.45 -2.67 -24.87
N ALA A 118 13.05 -2.03 -25.97
CA ALA A 118 12.58 -2.66 -27.19
C ALA A 118 13.66 -3.52 -27.88
#